data_AF-A0A0M8XZ01-F1
#
_entry.id   AF-A0A0M8XZ01-F1
#
_cell.length_a   1.000
_cell.length_b   1.000
_cell.length_c   1.000
_cell.angle_alpha   90.00
_cell.angle_beta   90.00
_cell.angle_gamma   90.00
#
_symmetry.space_group_name_H-M   'P 1'
#
loop_
_entity.id
_entity.type
_entity.pdbx_description
1 polymer ?
#
loop_
_entity_poly.entity_id
_entity_poly.type
_entity_poly.pdbx_seq_one_letter_code
_entity_poly.pdbx_strand_id
1 'polypeptide(L)'
;MLFSIPGTGWLLIAAASTAVFMVGMRALVLGSASGDGVPGGWKEQSRRGMRLFYVATPVFAAIVLGASVLRPDPPSTILFLYSMSFVAVPAAFLPVRARMVRLHLAQQEDPDTAPRADWVVTAWLVLVLGTACAGSTAALLVSMYGT
;
A
#
# COMPACT_ATOMS: atom_id res chain seq x y z
N MET A 1 -13.15 -22.76 -2.96
CA MET A 1 -12.11 -22.28 -3.90
C MET A 1 -11.88 -20.81 -3.63
N LEU A 2 -10.66 -20.28 -3.64
CA LEU A 2 -10.41 -18.88 -3.24
C LEU A 2 -11.16 -17.85 -4.12
N PHE A 3 -11.51 -18.25 -5.35
CA PHE A 3 -12.26 -17.47 -6.33
C PHE A 3 -13.76 -17.83 -6.43
N SER A 4 -14.30 -18.68 -5.54
CA SER A 4 -15.74 -18.99 -5.52
C SER A 4 -16.59 -17.90 -4.84
N ILE A 5 -15.97 -16.75 -4.51
CA ILE A 5 -16.66 -15.56 -4.03
C ILE A 5 -17.38 -14.90 -5.23
N PRO A 6 -18.67 -14.53 -5.10
CA PRO A 6 -19.39 -13.82 -6.15
C PRO A 6 -18.66 -12.54 -6.59
N GLY A 7 -18.82 -12.12 -7.84
CA GLY A 7 -18.18 -10.89 -8.37
C GLY A 7 -18.44 -9.66 -7.48
N THR A 8 -19.64 -9.53 -6.92
CA THR A 8 -20.00 -8.50 -5.94
C THR A 8 -19.18 -8.56 -4.65
N GLY A 9 -18.81 -9.75 -4.18
CA GLY A 9 -17.94 -9.92 -3.02
C GLY A 9 -16.51 -9.43 -3.29
N TRP A 10 -15.99 -9.67 -4.49
CA TRP A 10 -14.68 -9.14 -4.90
C TRP A 10 -14.66 -7.62 -5.06
N LEU A 11 -15.77 -7.02 -5.53
CA LEU A 11 -15.91 -5.57 -5.57
C LEU A 11 -15.88 -4.95 -4.16
N LEU A 12 -16.53 -5.58 -3.18
CA LEU A 12 -16.47 -5.14 -1.79
C LEU A 12 -15.06 -5.26 -1.20
N ILE A 13 -14.35 -6.36 -1.49
CA ILE A 13 -12.95 -6.55 -1.06
C ILE A 13 -12.04 -5.50 -1.70
N ALA A 14 -12.24 -5.17 -2.97
CA ALA A 14 -11.49 -4.13 -3.67
C ALA A 14 -11.80 -2.72 -3.13
N ALA A 15 -13.05 -2.43 -2.78
CA ALA A 15 -13.43 -1.19 -2.12
C ALA A 15 -12.80 -1.08 -0.71
N ALA A 16 -12.87 -2.17 0.07
CA ALA A 16 -12.28 -2.24 1.41
C ALA A 16 -10.75 -2.09 1.38
N SER A 17 -10.06 -2.77 0.46
CA SER A 17 -8.61 -2.64 0.29
C SER A 17 -8.21 -1.23 -0.16
N THR A 18 -9.02 -0.57 -0.99
CA THR A 18 -8.83 0.85 -1.34
C THR A 18 -8.95 1.75 -0.10
N ALA A 19 -9.94 1.51 0.75
CA ALA A 19 -10.08 2.26 2.00
C ALA A 19 -8.87 2.03 2.94
N VAL A 20 -8.43 0.78 3.10
CA VAL A 20 -7.23 0.43 3.87
C VAL A 20 -5.99 1.12 3.31
N PHE A 21 -5.83 1.14 1.99
CA PHE A 21 -4.74 1.84 1.32
C PHE A 21 -4.77 3.34 1.62
N MET A 22 -5.94 3.97 1.47
CA MET A 22 -6.08 5.40 1.72
C MET A 22 -5.82 5.75 3.19
N VAL A 23 -6.32 4.95 4.13
CA VAL A 23 -6.07 5.14 5.57
C VAL A 23 -4.60 4.88 5.93
N GLY A 24 -4.00 3.82 5.40
CA GLY A 24 -2.60 3.48 5.61
C GLY A 24 -1.67 4.56 5.08
N MET A 25 -1.88 5.02 3.86
CA MET A 25 -1.12 6.12 3.26
C MET A 25 -1.35 7.44 4.01
N ARG A 26 -2.58 7.71 4.49
CA ARG A 26 -2.85 8.85 5.37
C ARG A 26 -1.99 8.82 6.63
N ALA A 27 -1.95 7.67 7.31
CA ALA A 27 -1.16 7.49 8.52
C ALA A 27 0.35 7.64 8.25
N LEU A 28 0.81 7.19 7.08
CA LEU A 28 2.18 7.37 6.63
C LEU A 28 2.53 8.85 6.38
N VAL A 29 1.63 9.61 5.75
CA VAL A 29 1.86 11.01 5.34
C VAL A 29 1.61 12.03 6.45
N LEU A 30 0.50 11.93 7.19
CA LEU A 30 0.26 12.82 8.35
C LEU A 30 1.29 12.58 9.44
N GLY A 31 1.70 11.32 9.60
CA GLY A 31 2.73 10.96 10.54
C GLY A 31 4.13 11.46 10.20
N SER A 32 4.40 11.88 8.96
CA SER A 32 5.68 12.51 8.58
C SER A 32 5.66 14.03 8.74
N ALA A 33 4.48 14.66 8.72
CA ALA A 33 4.32 16.11 8.89
C ALA A 33 4.31 16.57 10.36
N SER A 34 4.15 15.66 11.31
CA SER A 34 4.05 15.94 12.77
C SER A 34 5.39 15.93 13.52
N GLY A 35 6.52 15.67 12.85
CA GLY A 35 7.84 15.84 13.48
C GLY A 35 8.21 17.33 13.54
N ASP A 36 8.40 17.87 14.75
CA ASP A 36 8.96 19.21 14.94
C ASP A 36 10.36 19.24 14.31
N GLY A 37 10.48 19.93 13.17
CA GLY A 37 11.71 19.97 12.36
C GLY A 37 11.48 19.90 10.85
N VAL A 38 10.27 19.57 10.37
CA VAL A 38 9.99 19.53 8.92
C VAL A 38 9.88 20.95 8.36
N PRO A 39 10.70 21.33 7.35
CA PRO A 39 10.64 22.65 6.72
C PRO A 39 9.24 22.99 6.22
N GLY A 40 8.79 24.24 6.39
CA GLY A 40 7.43 24.67 6.03
C GLY A 40 7.02 24.35 4.57
N GLY A 41 7.99 24.33 3.64
CA GLY A 41 7.76 23.92 2.25
C GLY A 41 7.37 22.44 2.07
N TRP A 42 7.87 21.55 2.93
CA TRP A 42 7.51 20.13 2.92
C TRP A 42 6.10 19.88 3.45
N LYS A 43 5.64 20.68 4.43
CA LYS A 43 4.25 20.61 4.92
C LYS A 43 3.26 20.96 3.82
N GLU A 44 3.52 22.03 3.06
CA GLU A 44 2.61 22.46 1.98
C GLU A 44 2.60 21.49 0.79
N GLN A 45 3.79 20.99 0.39
CA GLN A 45 3.90 19.97 -0.66
C GLN A 45 3.27 18.64 -0.25
N SER A 46 3.44 18.21 1.00
CA SER A 46 2.77 17.04 1.57
C SER A 46 1.25 17.21 1.55
N ARG A 47 0.74 18.39 1.93
CA ARG A 47 -0.70 18.69 1.95
C ARG A 47 -1.32 18.68 0.54
N ARG A 48 -0.61 19.24 -0.44
CA ARG A 48 -1.04 19.26 -1.85
C ARG A 48 -0.97 17.87 -2.48
N GLY A 49 0.09 17.12 -2.21
CA GLY A 49 0.24 15.72 -2.62
C GLY A 49 -0.83 14.84 -2.01
N MET A 50 -1.18 15.04 -0.74
CA MET A 50 -2.22 14.29 -0.06
C MET A 50 -3.61 14.61 -0.64
N ARG A 51 -3.91 15.87 -0.97
CA ARG A 51 -5.14 16.22 -1.72
C ARG A 51 -5.20 15.51 -3.07
N LEU A 52 -4.12 15.54 -3.85
CA LEU A 52 -4.05 14.84 -5.13
C LEU A 52 -4.25 13.34 -4.97
N PHE A 53 -3.61 12.72 -3.97
CA PHE A 53 -3.79 11.31 -3.63
C PHE A 53 -5.25 10.99 -3.29
N TYR A 54 -5.88 11.80 -2.43
CA TYR A 54 -7.28 11.63 -2.04
C TYR A 54 -8.29 11.78 -3.18
N VAL A 55 -7.91 12.43 -4.28
CA VAL A 55 -8.76 12.56 -5.48
C VAL A 55 -8.40 11.49 -6.51
N ALA A 56 -7.11 11.26 -6.76
CA ALA A 56 -6.65 10.33 -7.78
C ALA A 56 -6.93 8.87 -7.40
N THR A 57 -6.75 8.48 -6.14
CA THR A 57 -7.01 7.11 -5.68
C THR A 57 -8.47 6.66 -5.86
N PRO A 58 -9.50 7.42 -5.43
CA PRO A 58 -10.88 7.01 -5.68
C PRO A 58 -11.25 7.08 -7.17
N VAL A 59 -10.70 8.02 -7.95
CA VAL A 59 -10.91 8.05 -9.40
C VAL A 59 -10.32 6.80 -10.06
N PHE A 60 -9.10 6.41 -9.69
CA PHE A 60 -8.47 5.19 -10.17
C PHE A 60 -9.26 3.94 -9.76
N ALA A 61 -9.68 3.85 -8.50
CA ALA A 61 -10.53 2.77 -8.02
C ALA A 61 -11.84 2.70 -8.80
N ALA A 62 -12.50 3.83 -9.07
CA ALA A 62 -13.73 3.88 -9.86
C ALA A 62 -13.50 3.40 -11.30
N ILE A 63 -12.38 3.76 -11.93
CA ILE A 63 -12.02 3.28 -13.27
C ILE A 63 -11.79 1.77 -13.27
N VAL A 64 -11.01 1.24 -12.32
CA VAL A 64 -10.70 -0.20 -12.23
C VAL A 64 -11.96 -1.01 -11.92
N LEU A 65 -12.76 -0.58 -10.95
CA LEU A 65 -14.03 -1.23 -10.60
C LEU A 65 -15.04 -1.13 -11.75
N GLY A 66 -15.17 0.03 -12.39
CA GLY A 66 -16.06 0.21 -13.54
C GLY A 66 -15.67 -0.64 -14.75
N ALA A 67 -14.36 -0.69 -15.08
CA ALA A 67 -13.84 -1.55 -16.14
C ALA A 67 -14.04 -3.04 -15.83
N SER A 68 -14.02 -3.43 -14.55
CA SER A 68 -14.25 -4.81 -14.13
C SER A 68 -15.72 -5.24 -14.25
N VAL A 69 -16.67 -4.31 -14.17
CA VAL A 69 -18.11 -4.58 -14.38
C VAL A 69 -18.46 -4.71 -15.87
N LEU A 70 -17.72 -4.01 -16.74
CA LEU A 70 -17.90 -4.04 -18.19
C LEU A 70 -17.26 -5.27 -18.86
N ARG A 71 -16.47 -6.06 -18.13
CA ARG A 71 -15.82 -7.26 -18.67
C ARG A 71 -16.74 -8.48 -18.61
N PRO A 72 -16.76 -9.31 -19.67
CA PRO A 72 -17.54 -10.55 -19.70
C PRO A 72 -16.92 -11.69 -18.87
N ASP A 73 -15.60 -11.64 -18.62
CA ASP A 73 -14.87 -12.64 -17.83
C ASP A 73 -14.93 -12.38 -16.32
N PRO A 74 -14.79 -13.41 -15.46
CA PRO A 74 -14.85 -13.25 -14.02
C PRO A 74 -13.79 -12.26 -13.53
N PRO A 75 -14.19 -11.10 -12.98
CA PRO A 75 -13.25 -10.04 -12.59
C PRO A 75 -12.44 -10.38 -11.34
N SER A 76 -12.69 -11.55 -10.73
CA SER A 76 -12.19 -11.98 -9.43
C SER A 76 -10.66 -12.00 -9.36
N THR A 77 -9.97 -12.43 -10.42
CA THR A 77 -8.50 -12.46 -10.47
C THR A 77 -7.88 -11.07 -10.47
N ILE A 78 -8.46 -10.14 -11.24
CA ILE A 78 -7.96 -8.76 -11.34
C ILE A 78 -8.25 -8.00 -10.05
N LEU A 79 -9.45 -8.17 -9.50
CA LEU A 79 -9.85 -7.56 -8.23
C LEU A 79 -9.02 -8.11 -7.06
N PHE A 80 -8.62 -9.39 -7.10
CA PHE A 80 -7.69 -9.98 -6.14
C PHE A 80 -6.30 -9.35 -6.21
N LEU A 81 -5.69 -9.29 -7.41
CA LEU A 81 -4.36 -8.68 -7.59
C LEU A 81 -4.35 -7.19 -7.23
N TYR A 82 -5.42 -6.47 -7.59
CA TYR A 82 -5.63 -5.09 -7.18
C TYR A 82 -5.65 -4.97 -5.66
N SER A 83 -6.48 -5.78 -4.99
CA SER A 83 -6.62 -5.73 -3.53
C SER A 83 -5.34 -6.08 -2.79
N MET A 84 -4.62 -7.12 -3.26
CA MET A 84 -3.33 -7.51 -2.69
C MET A 84 -2.29 -6.40 -2.84
N SER A 85 -2.24 -5.74 -4.00
CA SER A 85 -1.32 -4.62 -4.23
C SER A 85 -1.62 -3.44 -3.31
N PHE A 86 -2.90 -3.07 -3.18
CA PHE A 86 -3.34 -1.95 -2.36
C PHE A 86 -3.14 -2.19 -0.85
N VAL A 87 -3.11 -3.44 -0.39
CA VAL A 87 -2.78 -3.76 1.01
C VAL A 87 -1.27 -3.90 1.21
N ALA A 88 -0.56 -4.54 0.28
CA ALA A 88 0.87 -4.81 0.40
C ALA A 88 1.72 -3.54 0.43
N VAL A 89 1.35 -2.52 -0.36
CA VAL A 89 2.08 -1.24 -0.42
C VAL A 89 2.15 -0.56 0.97
N PRO A 90 1.04 -0.20 1.63
CA PRO A 90 1.09 0.46 2.94
C PRO A 90 1.67 -0.46 4.02
N ALA A 91 1.45 -1.78 3.95
CA ALA A 91 2.06 -2.74 4.86
C ALA A 91 3.59 -2.78 4.74
N ALA A 92 4.13 -2.66 3.53
CA ALA A 92 5.56 -2.60 3.27
C ALA A 92 6.20 -1.31 3.83
N PHE A 93 5.49 -0.17 3.75
CA PHE A 93 6.00 1.13 4.18
C PHE A 93 5.85 1.44 5.67
N LEU A 94 5.01 0.70 6.41
CA LEU A 94 4.79 0.92 7.85
C LEU A 94 6.08 0.95 8.71
N PRO A 95 6.98 -0.05 8.66
CA PRO A 95 8.19 -0.03 9.47
C PRO A 95 9.25 0.96 8.95
N VAL A 96 9.23 1.28 7.65
CA VAL A 96 10.11 2.30 7.07
C VAL A 96 9.85 3.65 7.74
N ARG A 97 8.57 4.01 7.96
CA ARG A 97 8.19 5.23 8.67
C ARG A 97 8.66 5.24 10.12
N ALA A 98 8.32 4.20 10.90
CA ALA A 98 8.67 4.12 12.31
C ALA A 98 10.18 4.30 12.52
N ARG A 99 10.97 3.91 11.52
CA ARG A 99 12.41 4.00 11.55
C ARG A 99 12.99 5.30 11.02
N MET A 100 12.42 5.89 9.97
CA MET A 100 12.80 7.24 9.54
C MET A 100 12.61 8.25 10.68
N VAL A 101 11.54 8.13 11.48
CA VAL A 101 11.34 8.97 12.66
C VAL A 101 12.44 8.75 13.70
N ARG A 102 12.81 7.50 13.98
CA ARG A 102 13.90 7.19 14.92
C ARG A 102 15.26 7.69 14.43
N LEU A 103 15.54 7.56 13.13
CA LEU A 103 16.76 8.09 12.52
C LEU A 103 16.79 9.62 12.60
N HIS A 104 15.66 10.29 12.35
CA HIS A 104 15.58 11.74 12.44
C HIS A 104 15.79 12.24 13.88
N LEU A 105 15.22 11.55 14.86
CA LEU A 105 15.46 11.85 16.28
C LEU A 105 16.93 11.60 16.67
N ALA A 106 17.51 10.48 16.25
CA ALA A 106 18.91 10.17 16.51
C ALA A 106 19.86 11.18 15.85
N GLN A 107 19.52 11.67 14.66
CA GLN A 107 20.31 12.66 13.93
C GLN A 107 20.16 14.09 14.49
N GLN A 108 19.03 14.40 15.16
CA GLN A 108 18.88 15.62 15.94
C GLN A 108 19.73 15.56 17.22
N GLU A 109 19.91 14.38 17.81
CA GLU A 109 20.68 14.17 19.03
C GLU A 109 22.20 14.09 18.75
N ASP A 110 22.59 13.52 17.60
CA ASP A 110 23.98 13.42 17.16
C ASP A 110 24.12 13.57 15.62
N PRO A 111 24.51 14.76 15.11
CA PRO A 111 24.51 15.08 13.68
C PRO A 111 25.59 14.35 12.86
N ASP A 112 26.59 13.76 13.50
CA ASP A 112 27.68 13.03 12.83
C ASP A 112 27.38 11.53 12.63
N THR A 113 26.18 11.06 13.01
CA THR A 113 25.81 9.66 12.81
C THR A 113 25.64 9.28 11.33
N ALA A 114 26.53 8.42 10.84
CA ALA A 114 26.47 7.91 9.48
C ALA A 114 25.18 7.08 9.24
N PRO A 115 24.52 7.22 8.08
CA PRO A 115 23.32 6.47 7.74
C PRO A 115 23.65 4.97 7.63
N ARG A 116 23.18 4.19 8.61
CA ARG A 116 23.41 2.75 8.66
C ARG A 116 22.42 2.02 7.76
N ALA A 117 22.93 1.23 6.81
CA ALA A 117 22.09 0.39 5.96
C ALA A 117 21.32 -0.63 6.80
N ASP A 118 20.01 -0.70 6.56
CA ASP A 118 19.12 -1.27 7.55
C ASP A 118 18.48 -2.59 7.16
N TRP A 119 19.21 -3.66 7.45
CA TRP A 119 18.88 -5.03 7.11
C TRP A 119 17.49 -5.48 7.57
N VAL A 120 16.97 -4.99 8.70
CA VAL A 120 15.62 -5.34 9.18
C VAL A 120 14.53 -4.73 8.30
N VAL A 121 14.72 -3.50 7.80
CA VAL A 121 13.77 -2.88 6.86
C VAL A 121 13.84 -3.60 5.52
N THR A 122 15.04 -3.91 5.04
CA THR A 122 15.24 -4.69 3.82
C THR A 122 14.58 -6.07 3.94
N ALA A 123 14.80 -6.78 5.05
CA ALA A 123 14.19 -8.09 5.31
C ALA A 123 12.66 -8.00 5.37
N TRP A 124 12.10 -6.96 6.01
CA TRP A 124 10.66 -6.73 6.04
C TRP A 124 10.08 -6.47 4.65
N LEU A 125 10.70 -5.59 3.87
CA LEU A 125 10.29 -5.27 2.51
C LEU A 125 10.30 -6.54 1.63
N VAL A 126 11.40 -7.30 1.70
CA VAL A 126 11.53 -8.57 0.97
C VAL A 126 10.48 -9.58 1.44
N LEU A 127 10.22 -9.67 2.74
CA LEU A 127 9.24 -10.61 3.29
C LEU A 127 7.81 -10.24 2.88
N VAL A 128 7.41 -8.97 3.00
CA VAL A 128 6.05 -8.51 2.65
C VAL A 128 5.81 -8.57 1.14
N LEU A 129 6.75 -8.06 0.34
CA LEU A 129 6.61 -8.10 -1.12
C LEU A 129 6.75 -9.54 -1.65
N GLY A 130 7.65 -10.33 -1.06
CA GLY A 130 7.84 -11.74 -1.38
C GLY A 130 6.61 -12.57 -1.06
N THR A 131 6.01 -12.40 0.12
CA THR A 131 4.74 -13.08 0.46
C THR A 131 3.58 -12.62 -0.40
N ALA A 132 3.48 -11.32 -0.72
CA ALA A 132 2.46 -10.82 -1.64
C ALA A 132 2.62 -11.43 -3.04
N CYS A 133 3.85 -11.51 -3.57
CA CYS A 133 4.14 -12.05 -4.89
C CYS A 133 3.94 -13.58 -4.93
N ALA A 134 4.50 -14.30 -3.97
CA ALA A 134 4.35 -15.75 -3.86
C ALA A 134 2.90 -16.15 -3.60
N GLY A 135 2.20 -15.45 -2.71
CA GLY A 135 0.78 -15.68 -2.43
C GLY A 135 -0.10 -15.39 -3.63
N SER A 136 0.19 -14.31 -4.39
CA SER A 136 -0.53 -14.00 -5.62
C SER A 136 -0.29 -15.07 -6.68
N THR A 137 0.96 -15.49 -6.88
CA THR A 137 1.33 -16.53 -7.85
C THR A 137 0.70 -17.87 -7.49
N ALA A 138 0.76 -18.27 -6.22
CA ALA A 138 0.14 -19.50 -5.74
C ALA A 138 -1.38 -19.48 -5.92
N ALA A 139 -2.04 -18.37 -5.59
CA ALA A 139 -3.49 -18.22 -5.80
C ALA A 139 -3.85 -18.33 -7.29
N LEU A 140 -3.07 -17.69 -8.17
CA LEU A 140 -3.27 -17.79 -9.62
C LEU A 140 -3.09 -19.23 -10.13
N LEU A 141 -2.03 -19.92 -9.69
CA LEU A 141 -1.77 -21.31 -10.07
C LEU A 141 -2.91 -22.22 -9.61
N VAL A 142 -3.38 -22.08 -8.37
CA VAL A 142 -4.53 -22.84 -7.86
C VAL A 142 -5.80 -22.54 -8.67
N SER A 143 -5.99 -21.32 -9.15
CA SER A 143 -7.15 -20.97 -9.98
C SER A 143 -7.11 -21.56 -11.39
N MET A 144 -5.90 -21.75 -11.95
CA MET A 144 -5.73 -22.25 -13.31
C MET A 144 -5.63 -23.77 -13.39
N TYR A 145 -5.09 -24.42 -12.35
CA TYR A 145 -4.79 -25.85 -12.33
C TYR A 145 -5.60 -26.65 -11.29
N GLY A 146 -6.33 -25.98 -10.40
CA GLY A 146 -7.18 -26.62 -9.41
C GLY A 146 -8.55 -26.97 -9.99
N THR A 147 -8.62 -28.09 -10.70
CA THR A 147 -9.87 -28.85 -10.92
C THR A 147 -10.27 -29.59 -9.66
#